data_AF-A0A832V5I6-F1
#
_entry.id   AF-A0A832V5I6-F1
#
_cell.length_a   1.000
_cell.length_b   1.000
_cell.length_c   1.000
_cell.angle_alpha   90.00
_cell.angle_beta   90.00
_cell.angle_gamma   90.00
#
_symmetry.space_group_name_H-M   'P 1'
#
loop_
_entity.id
_entity.type
_entity.pdbx_description
1 polymer ?
#
loop_
_entity_poly.entity_id
_entity_poly.type
_entity_poly.pdbx_seq_one_letter_code
_entity_poly.pdbx_strand_id
1 'polypeptide(L)'
;MKIRKNDLVLLIGDRDYLVQAGAGKFGTRRGEIDLKELVKKKYGDTIKTHLGQSYTAIKPRTGDILKKIKRAPQIIGQKDAGYIIGRVCLGKDDLVLEAGTGSAAMTIFMAGIAKKIVSYELREDFYKIAKGNLERFGIKNVTIRNKSAEKGFTERNADIAMLDMGSPELVIPHIPKSLKPGGYLVVYSPVIEQVQRVYDAIKNSNSFTQADTEEVMMRRWDIGGNKTRPKTQMLGHTAFLTFARRI
;
A
#
# COMPACT_ATOMS: atom_id res chain seq x y z
N MET A 1 0.57 25.20 -8.87
CA MET A 1 0.14 25.11 -7.45
C MET A 1 1.31 25.47 -6.55
N LYS A 2 1.16 26.38 -5.57
CA LYS A 2 2.25 26.77 -4.65
C LYS A 2 2.58 25.64 -3.67
N ILE A 3 3.85 25.47 -3.34
CA ILE A 3 4.32 24.53 -2.30
C ILE A 3 4.16 25.21 -0.93
N ARG A 4 3.57 24.52 0.04
CA ARG A 4 3.35 25.02 1.40
C ARG A 4 4.33 24.36 2.38
N LYS A 5 4.49 24.98 3.54
CA LYS A 5 5.23 24.38 4.66
C LYS A 5 4.57 23.03 5.02
N ASN A 6 5.41 22.04 5.28
CA ASN A 6 5.08 20.65 5.59
C ASN A 6 4.52 19.82 4.42
N ASP A 7 4.41 20.37 3.21
CA ASP A 7 4.06 19.59 2.03
C ASP A 7 5.17 18.58 1.71
N LEU A 8 4.77 17.36 1.34
CA LEU A 8 5.68 16.41 0.70
C LEU A 8 5.97 16.86 -0.74
N VAL A 9 7.24 16.79 -1.13
CA VAL A 9 7.73 17.19 -2.45
C VAL A 9 8.64 16.10 -2.99
N LEU A 10 8.38 15.66 -4.22
CA LEU A 10 9.27 14.79 -4.97
C LEU A 10 10.20 15.65 -5.81
N LEU A 11 11.50 15.51 -5.58
CA LEU A 11 12.56 16.16 -6.34
C LEU A 11 13.04 15.18 -7.40
N ILE A 12 12.73 15.46 -8.67
CA ILE A 12 13.15 14.65 -9.82
C ILE A 12 14.45 15.19 -10.38
N GLY A 13 15.44 14.32 -10.57
CA GLY A 13 16.75 14.68 -11.08
C GLY A 13 17.59 13.46 -11.44
N ASP A 14 18.88 13.48 -11.12
CA ASP A 14 19.77 12.32 -11.31
C ASP A 14 19.34 11.10 -10.47
N ARG A 15 18.75 11.38 -9.30
CA ARG A 15 18.03 10.44 -8.47
C ARG A 15 16.83 11.15 -7.85
N ASP A 16 15.72 10.45 -7.74
CA ASP A 16 14.54 11.03 -7.11
C ASP A 16 14.67 11.04 -5.58
N TYR A 17 14.31 12.16 -4.95
CA TYR A 17 14.26 12.30 -3.49
C TYR A 17 12.87 12.77 -3.05
N LEU A 18 12.37 12.21 -1.95
CA LEU A 18 11.11 12.64 -1.35
C LEU A 18 11.42 13.35 -0.04
N VAL A 19 11.09 14.65 0.00
CA VAL A 19 11.42 15.56 1.10
C VAL A 19 10.16 16.27 1.60
N GLN A 20 10.26 16.89 2.77
CA GLN A 20 9.21 17.74 3.32
C GLN A 20 9.65 19.20 3.23
N ALA A 21 8.85 20.06 2.59
CA ALA A 21 9.15 21.48 2.48
C ALA A 21 9.05 22.18 3.85
N GLY A 22 10.00 23.04 4.19
CA GLY A 22 10.01 23.65 5.52
C GLY A 22 11.41 24.04 5.98
N ALA A 23 11.69 23.86 7.27
CA ALA A 23 13.00 24.18 7.82
C ALA A 23 13.99 23.03 7.62
N GLY A 24 15.28 23.37 7.52
CA GLY A 24 16.37 22.41 7.46
C GLY A 24 16.98 22.29 6.06
N LYS A 25 18.05 21.50 5.98
CA LYS A 25 18.75 21.18 4.75
C LYS A 25 18.60 19.70 4.45
N PHE A 26 18.61 19.34 3.17
CA PHE A 26 18.58 17.95 2.73
C PHE A 26 19.82 17.64 1.89
N GLY A 27 20.58 16.64 2.34
CA GLY A 27 21.75 16.15 1.62
C GLY A 27 21.38 15.24 0.46
N THR A 28 21.88 15.55 -0.73
CA THR A 28 21.84 14.68 -1.91
C THR A 28 23.26 14.19 -2.21
N ARG A 29 23.39 13.25 -3.16
CA ARG A 29 24.70 12.84 -3.68
C ARG A 29 25.48 14.01 -4.32
N ARG A 30 24.80 15.06 -4.79
CA ARG A 30 25.39 16.21 -5.52
C ARG A 30 25.18 17.53 -4.78
N GLY A 31 25.33 17.50 -3.45
CA GLY A 31 25.24 18.67 -2.58
C GLY A 31 23.93 18.75 -1.81
N GLU A 32 23.73 19.88 -1.13
CA GLU A 32 22.61 20.11 -0.22
C GLU A 32 21.58 21.07 -0.83
N ILE A 33 20.32 20.86 -0.45
CA ILE A 33 19.18 21.70 -0.81
C ILE A 33 18.63 22.35 0.47
N ASP A 34 18.44 23.67 0.48
CA ASP A 34 17.70 24.35 1.54
C ASP A 34 16.19 24.13 1.33
N LEU A 35 15.55 23.41 2.25
CA LEU A 35 14.14 23.06 2.16
C LEU A 35 13.22 24.27 2.35
N LYS A 36 13.73 25.41 2.87
CA LYS A 36 12.97 26.64 3.00
C LYS A 36 12.69 27.28 1.64
N GLU A 37 13.59 27.08 0.68
CA GLU A 37 13.40 27.61 -0.68
C GLU A 37 12.22 26.96 -1.39
N LEU A 38 11.90 25.71 -1.08
CA LEU A 38 10.75 25.01 -1.66
C LEU A 38 9.44 25.74 -1.39
N VAL A 39 9.27 26.36 -0.21
CA VAL A 39 8.05 27.11 0.15
C VAL A 39 7.87 28.37 -0.71
N LYS A 40 8.94 28.87 -1.33
CA LYS A 40 8.92 30.02 -2.25
C LYS A 40 8.59 29.62 -3.70
N LYS A 41 8.47 28.32 -3.98
CA LYS A 41 8.33 27.76 -5.33
C LYS A 41 6.93 27.20 -5.57
N LYS A 42 6.64 26.94 -6.85
CA LYS A 42 5.47 26.18 -7.31
C LYS A 42 5.91 24.77 -7.71
N TYR A 43 4.99 23.82 -7.61
CA TYR A 43 5.20 22.52 -8.24
C TYR A 43 5.39 22.70 -9.76
N GLY A 44 6.44 22.08 -10.29
CA GLY A 44 6.97 22.27 -11.65
C GLY A 44 8.25 23.09 -11.69
N ASP A 45 8.54 23.89 -10.66
CA ASP A 45 9.75 24.73 -10.65
C ASP A 45 11.01 23.90 -10.36
N THR A 46 12.15 24.43 -10.81
CA THR A 46 13.47 23.89 -10.49
C THR A 46 14.05 24.50 -9.21
N ILE A 47 14.67 23.64 -8.40
CA ILE A 47 15.54 23.99 -7.27
C ILE A 47 16.96 23.47 -7.54
N LYS A 48 17.97 24.17 -7.05
CA LYS A 48 19.38 23.78 -7.23
C LYS A 48 20.02 23.46 -5.89
N THR A 49 20.98 22.52 -5.90
CA THR A 49 21.88 22.34 -4.76
C THR A 49 22.91 23.46 -4.71
N HIS A 50 23.64 23.58 -3.60
CA HIS A 50 24.78 24.50 -3.52
C HIS A 50 25.91 24.19 -4.53
N LEU A 51 25.93 22.99 -5.12
CA LEU A 51 26.86 22.60 -6.20
C LEU A 51 26.25 22.77 -7.60
N GLY A 52 25.08 23.41 -7.71
CA GLY A 52 24.43 23.72 -9.00
C GLY A 52 23.60 22.58 -9.62
N GLN A 53 23.54 21.40 -9.00
CA GLN A 53 22.70 20.30 -9.50
C GLN A 53 21.22 20.69 -9.43
N SER A 54 20.52 20.56 -10.54
CA SER A 54 19.11 20.93 -10.66
C SER A 54 18.18 19.74 -10.37
N TYR A 55 17.08 20.01 -9.68
CA TYR A 55 15.97 19.10 -9.42
C TYR A 55 14.64 19.79 -9.73
N THR A 56 13.69 19.06 -10.32
CA THR A 56 12.33 19.55 -10.55
C THR A 56 11.44 19.14 -9.38
N ALA A 57 10.83 20.11 -8.71
CA ALA A 57 9.94 19.86 -7.57
C ALA A 57 8.53 19.56 -8.05
N ILE A 58 8.06 18.32 -7.89
CA ILE A 58 6.69 17.92 -8.23
C ILE A 58 5.92 17.40 -7.03
N LYS A 59 4.58 17.39 -7.16
CA LYS A 59 3.71 16.84 -6.12
C LYS A 59 3.76 15.31 -6.19
N PRO A 60 4.17 14.61 -5.12
CA PRO A 60 4.23 13.16 -5.12
C PRO A 60 2.83 12.57 -5.23
N ARG A 61 2.70 11.46 -5.94
CA ARG A 61 1.54 10.57 -5.90
C ARG A 61 1.79 9.41 -4.94
N THR A 62 0.74 8.67 -4.60
CA THR A 62 0.84 7.47 -3.75
C THR A 62 1.90 6.49 -4.27
N GLY A 63 2.00 6.34 -5.59
CA GLY A 63 3.03 5.50 -6.19
C GLY A 63 4.48 5.96 -5.98
N ASP A 64 4.71 7.27 -5.84
CA ASP A 64 6.03 7.81 -5.51
C ASP A 64 6.35 7.61 -4.04
N ILE A 65 5.35 7.77 -3.17
CA ILE A 65 5.45 7.51 -1.74
C ILE A 65 5.82 6.05 -1.49
N LEU A 66 5.16 5.10 -2.16
CA LEU A 66 5.42 3.66 -2.04
C LEU A 66 6.85 3.24 -2.39
N LYS A 67 7.54 3.99 -3.26
CA LYS A 67 8.96 3.77 -3.58
C LYS A 67 9.90 4.22 -2.44
N LYS A 68 9.40 5.01 -1.48
CA LYS A 68 10.18 5.70 -0.44
C LYS A 68 9.80 5.30 1.00
N ILE A 69 8.85 4.39 1.17
CA ILE A 69 8.52 3.79 2.46
C ILE A 69 9.73 3.06 3.05
N LYS A 70 9.85 3.04 4.38
CA LYS A 70 10.75 2.10 5.05
C LYS A 70 10.15 0.70 4.91
N ARG A 71 10.92 -0.25 4.39
CA ARG A 71 10.50 -1.64 4.23
C ARG A 71 11.16 -2.51 5.31
N ALA A 72 10.41 -3.46 5.85
CA ALA A 72 10.96 -4.54 6.66
C ALA A 72 10.52 -5.90 6.11
N PRO A 73 9.22 -6.24 6.10
CA PRO A 73 8.76 -7.43 5.38
C PRO A 73 8.61 -7.15 3.87
N GLN A 74 8.37 -8.24 3.13
CA GLN A 74 7.88 -8.19 1.77
C GLN A 74 6.56 -7.38 1.73
N ILE A 75 6.34 -6.65 0.63
CA ILE A 75 5.16 -5.81 0.45
C ILE A 75 4.28 -6.32 -0.69
N ILE A 76 2.97 -6.08 -0.58
CA ILE A 76 2.07 -6.16 -1.74
C ILE A 76 2.46 -5.04 -2.73
N GLY A 77 2.89 -5.44 -3.91
CA GLY A 77 3.34 -4.54 -4.97
C GLY A 77 2.18 -3.83 -5.67
N GLN A 78 2.50 -2.77 -6.41
CA GLN A 78 1.48 -1.97 -7.13
C GLN A 78 0.64 -2.78 -8.13
N LYS A 79 1.18 -3.86 -8.72
CA LYS A 79 0.40 -4.71 -9.64
C LYS A 79 -0.77 -5.37 -8.93
N ASP A 80 -0.48 -5.99 -7.78
CA ASP A 80 -1.47 -6.76 -7.03
C ASP A 80 -2.40 -5.81 -6.28
N ALA A 81 -1.86 -4.78 -5.64
CA ALA A 81 -2.65 -3.76 -4.97
C ALA A 81 -3.63 -3.06 -5.92
N GLY A 82 -3.19 -2.72 -7.14
CA GLY A 82 -4.04 -2.13 -8.17
C GLY A 82 -5.14 -3.07 -8.62
N TYR A 83 -4.82 -4.34 -8.85
CA TYR A 83 -5.80 -5.34 -9.21
C TYR A 83 -6.82 -5.58 -8.10
N ILE A 84 -6.38 -5.79 -6.85
CA ILE A 84 -7.25 -5.97 -5.69
C ILE A 84 -8.25 -4.82 -5.58
N ILE A 85 -7.77 -3.57 -5.62
CA ILE A 85 -8.60 -2.37 -5.51
C ILE A 85 -9.64 -2.30 -6.64
N GLY A 86 -9.23 -2.58 -7.88
CA GLY A 86 -10.15 -2.62 -9.02
C GLY A 86 -11.16 -3.76 -8.92
N ARG A 87 -10.71 -4.95 -8.48
CA ARG A 87 -11.51 -6.18 -8.38
C ARG A 87 -12.62 -6.10 -7.35
N VAL A 88 -12.38 -5.40 -6.24
CA VAL A 88 -13.39 -5.16 -5.20
C VAL A 88 -14.10 -3.81 -5.34
N CYS A 89 -13.73 -3.01 -6.35
CA CYS A 89 -14.23 -1.65 -6.58
C CYS A 89 -14.13 -0.76 -5.32
N LEU A 90 -12.97 -0.76 -4.64
CA LEU A 90 -12.76 0.03 -3.42
C LEU A 90 -13.15 1.50 -3.66
N GLY A 91 -14.05 2.00 -2.82
CA GLY A 91 -14.69 3.31 -2.94
C GLY A 91 -14.30 4.28 -1.82
N LYS A 92 -14.61 5.56 -2.06
CA LYS A 92 -14.30 6.67 -1.12
C LYS A 92 -15.07 6.64 0.20
N ASP A 93 -16.13 5.83 0.27
CA ASP A 93 -17.00 5.73 1.44
C ASP A 93 -16.74 4.46 2.25
N ASP A 94 -15.82 3.60 1.77
CA ASP A 94 -15.58 2.28 2.32
C ASP A 94 -14.81 2.32 3.64
N LEU A 95 -15.25 1.47 4.57
CA LEU A 95 -14.48 1.05 5.73
C LEU A 95 -13.75 -0.25 5.40
N VAL A 96 -12.41 -0.22 5.45
CA VAL A 96 -11.57 -1.39 5.24
C VAL A 96 -11.01 -1.89 6.57
N LEU A 97 -11.11 -3.20 6.79
CA LEU A 97 -10.40 -3.90 7.85
C LEU A 97 -9.20 -4.62 7.24
N GLU A 98 -8.02 -4.46 7.84
CA GLU A 98 -6.79 -5.07 7.36
C GLU A 98 -6.13 -5.85 8.50
N ALA A 99 -5.63 -7.05 8.22
CA ALA A 99 -4.76 -7.79 9.11
C ALA A 99 -3.46 -8.14 8.40
N GLY A 100 -2.34 -7.82 9.05
CA GLY A 100 -1.02 -7.85 8.44
C GLY A 100 -0.65 -6.50 7.84
N THR A 101 -0.39 -5.50 8.68
CA THR A 101 -0.02 -4.16 8.21
C THR A 101 1.37 -4.16 7.56
N GLY A 102 2.32 -4.90 8.12
CA GLY A 102 3.69 -5.01 7.64
C GLY A 102 4.38 -3.65 7.52
N SER A 103 4.79 -3.27 6.29
CA SER A 103 5.37 -1.94 6.01
C SER A 103 4.33 -0.83 5.74
N ALA A 104 3.04 -1.15 5.85
CA ALA A 104 1.89 -0.31 5.48
C ALA A 104 1.79 0.00 3.97
N ALA A 105 2.35 -0.82 3.09
CA ALA A 105 2.32 -0.56 1.64
C ALA A 105 0.90 -0.65 1.07
N MET A 106 0.20 -1.76 1.33
CA MET A 106 -1.20 -1.93 0.91
C MET A 106 -2.11 -0.93 1.63
N THR A 107 -1.91 -0.75 2.94
CA THR A 107 -2.60 0.24 3.77
C THR A 107 -2.53 1.65 3.17
N ILE A 108 -1.33 2.13 2.81
CA ILE A 108 -1.14 3.47 2.21
C ILE A 108 -1.83 3.54 0.83
N PHE A 109 -1.78 2.46 0.05
CA PHE A 109 -2.42 2.42 -1.27
C PHE A 109 -3.94 2.53 -1.16
N MET A 110 -4.55 1.75 -0.27
CA MET A 110 -5.99 1.82 0.03
C MET A 110 -6.38 3.15 0.68
N ALA A 111 -5.54 3.72 1.56
CA ALA A 111 -5.83 4.97 2.27
C ALA A 111 -5.96 6.18 1.32
N GLY A 112 -5.38 6.12 0.13
CA GLY A 112 -5.57 7.13 -0.90
C GLY A 112 -6.98 7.14 -1.51
N ILE A 113 -7.79 6.11 -1.23
CA ILE A 113 -9.13 5.92 -1.80
C ILE A 113 -10.16 5.80 -0.68
N ALA A 114 -9.99 4.84 0.24
CA ALA A 114 -10.96 4.48 1.27
C ALA A 114 -11.29 5.62 2.24
N LYS A 115 -12.51 5.61 2.79
CA LYS A 115 -12.90 6.54 3.85
C LYS A 115 -12.08 6.36 5.10
N LYS A 116 -11.93 5.10 5.53
CA LYS A 116 -11.25 4.74 6.77
C LYS A 116 -10.69 3.33 6.66
N ILE A 117 -9.52 3.12 7.27
CA ILE A 117 -8.91 1.80 7.41
C ILE A 117 -8.64 1.54 8.89
N VAL A 118 -8.97 0.35 9.35
CA VAL A 118 -8.47 -0.17 10.63
C VAL A 118 -7.58 -1.36 10.34
N SER A 119 -6.31 -1.25 10.73
CA SER A 119 -5.29 -2.25 10.44
C SER A 119 -4.74 -2.87 11.72
N TYR A 120 -4.66 -4.19 11.75
CA TYR A 120 -4.15 -4.98 12.87
C TYR A 120 -2.77 -5.56 12.51
N GLU A 121 -1.79 -5.29 13.38
CA GLU A 121 -0.44 -5.84 13.28
C GLU A 121 -0.04 -6.49 14.59
N LEU A 122 0.25 -7.79 14.56
CA LEU A 122 0.66 -8.53 15.76
C LEU A 122 2.07 -8.14 16.20
N ARG A 123 2.97 -7.97 15.23
CA ARG A 123 4.40 -7.78 15.48
C ARG A 123 4.72 -6.33 15.80
N GLU A 124 5.18 -6.07 17.02
CA GLU A 124 5.48 -4.71 17.50
C GLU A 124 6.56 -3.99 16.66
N ASP A 125 7.53 -4.73 16.10
CA ASP A 125 8.55 -4.16 15.22
C ASP A 125 7.96 -3.69 13.88
N PHE A 126 7.05 -4.47 13.29
CA PHE A 126 6.31 -4.08 12.08
C PHE A 126 5.32 -2.95 12.35
N TYR A 127 4.62 -3.01 13.48
CA TYR A 127 3.73 -1.95 13.93
C TYR A 127 4.44 -0.58 14.01
N LYS A 128 5.63 -0.53 14.63
CA LYS A 128 6.43 0.71 14.70
C LYS A 128 6.83 1.23 13.32
N ILE A 129 7.17 0.34 12.39
CA ILE A 129 7.54 0.70 11.01
C ILE A 129 6.32 1.24 10.25
N ALA A 130 5.20 0.53 10.30
CA ALA A 130 3.96 0.95 9.69
C ALA A 130 3.51 2.32 10.23
N LYS A 131 3.48 2.48 11.56
CA LYS A 131 3.15 3.75 12.21
C LYS A 131 4.08 4.88 11.75
N GLY A 132 5.39 4.65 11.75
CA GLY A 132 6.36 5.64 11.28
C GLY A 132 6.18 6.02 9.80
N ASN A 133 5.85 5.06 8.93
CA ASN A 133 5.53 5.36 7.53
C ASN A 133 4.24 6.19 7.42
N LEU A 134 3.16 5.81 8.11
CA LEU A 134 1.89 6.54 8.09
C LEU A 134 2.06 7.98 8.58
N GLU A 135 2.78 8.19 9.68
CA GLU A 135 3.08 9.51 10.23
C GLU A 135 3.94 10.34 9.26
N ARG A 136 5.02 9.75 8.73
CA ARG A 136 5.92 10.39 7.77
C ARG A 136 5.19 10.87 6.52
N PHE A 137 4.18 10.12 6.07
CA PHE A 137 3.40 10.46 4.88
C PHE A 137 2.10 11.21 5.16
N GLY A 138 1.85 11.57 6.44
CA GLY A 138 0.68 12.35 6.84
C GLY A 138 -0.65 11.64 6.58
N ILE A 139 -0.68 10.31 6.64
CA ILE A 139 -1.88 9.50 6.42
C ILE A 139 -2.73 9.52 7.69
N LYS A 140 -3.95 10.07 7.60
CA LYS A 140 -4.81 10.35 8.76
C LYS A 140 -6.04 9.46 8.89
N ASN A 141 -6.46 8.82 7.81
CA ASN A 141 -7.65 7.96 7.77
C ASN A 141 -7.35 6.50 8.14
N VAL A 142 -6.20 6.21 8.73
CA VAL A 142 -5.78 4.87 9.14
C VAL A 142 -5.66 4.81 10.67
N THR A 143 -6.32 3.83 11.28
CA THR A 143 -6.11 3.45 12.69
C THR A 143 -5.36 2.12 12.72
N ILE A 144 -4.11 2.14 13.17
CA ILE A 144 -3.30 0.93 13.34
C ILE A 144 -3.37 0.45 14.80
N ARG A 145 -3.53 -0.85 15.00
CA ARG A 145 -3.57 -1.50 16.33
C ARG A 145 -2.47 -2.55 16.42
N ASN A 146 -1.59 -2.45 17.42
CA ASN A 146 -0.65 -3.54 17.71
C ASN A 146 -1.38 -4.68 18.45
N LYS A 147 -2.13 -5.51 17.72
CA LYS A 147 -2.97 -6.60 18.25
C LYS A 147 -3.11 -7.72 17.21
N SER A 148 -3.29 -8.95 17.69
CA SER A 148 -3.69 -10.08 16.83
C SER A 148 -5.12 -9.88 16.29
N ALA A 149 -5.33 -10.24 15.03
CA ALA A 149 -6.65 -10.34 14.41
C ALA A 149 -7.24 -11.76 14.49
N GLU A 150 -6.54 -12.74 15.08
CA GLU A 150 -6.99 -14.14 15.14
C GLU A 150 -8.37 -14.31 15.80
N LYS A 151 -8.74 -13.43 16.74
CA LYS A 151 -10.07 -13.42 17.38
C LYS A 151 -11.10 -12.56 16.64
N GLY A 152 -10.78 -12.16 15.40
CA GLY A 152 -11.55 -11.24 14.59
C GLY A 152 -11.30 -9.77 14.91
N PHE A 153 -12.00 -8.92 14.17
CA PHE A 153 -11.98 -7.47 14.31
C PHE A 153 -13.02 -7.00 15.33
N THR A 154 -12.73 -5.91 16.03
CA THR A 154 -13.71 -5.28 16.94
C THR A 154 -14.75 -4.47 16.18
N GLU A 155 -14.40 -4.06 14.98
CA GLU A 155 -15.18 -3.26 14.06
C GLU A 155 -16.31 -4.08 13.42
N ARG A 156 -17.38 -3.36 13.05
CA ARG A 156 -18.59 -3.89 12.44
C ARG A 156 -18.91 -3.10 11.18
N ASN A 157 -19.71 -3.69 10.31
CA ASN A 157 -20.20 -3.06 9.09
C ASN A 157 -19.08 -2.48 8.22
N ALA A 158 -18.00 -3.24 8.05
CA ALA A 158 -16.96 -2.93 7.08
C ALA A 158 -17.35 -3.39 5.68
N ASP A 159 -16.84 -2.69 4.68
CA ASP A 159 -17.10 -2.98 3.27
C ASP A 159 -16.13 -4.04 2.74
N ILE A 160 -14.87 -4.00 3.20
CA ILE A 160 -13.80 -4.90 2.77
C ILE A 160 -12.99 -5.37 3.98
N ALA A 161 -12.62 -6.65 3.99
CA ALA A 161 -11.63 -7.24 4.88
C ALA A 161 -10.46 -7.77 4.03
N MET A 162 -9.26 -7.23 4.25
CA MET A 162 -8.02 -7.59 3.55
C MET A 162 -7.08 -8.32 4.50
N LEU A 163 -6.70 -9.56 4.17
CA LEU A 163 -5.82 -10.39 5.00
C LEU A 163 -4.51 -10.67 4.25
N ASP A 164 -3.38 -10.25 4.81
CA ASP A 164 -2.02 -10.55 4.35
C ASP A 164 -1.18 -11.03 5.54
N MET A 165 -1.42 -12.28 5.95
CA MET A 165 -0.81 -12.86 7.15
C MET A 165 -0.54 -14.36 6.96
N GLY A 166 0.20 -14.96 7.90
CA GLY A 166 0.62 -16.37 7.80
C GLY A 166 -0.53 -17.38 7.90
N SER A 167 -1.56 -17.06 8.70
CA SER A 167 -2.67 -17.97 9.00
C SER A 167 -4.04 -17.27 8.89
N PRO A 168 -4.41 -16.77 7.69
CA PRO A 168 -5.69 -16.06 7.48
C PRO A 168 -6.90 -16.95 7.77
N GLU A 169 -6.80 -18.26 7.60
CA GLU A 169 -7.85 -19.25 7.88
C GLU A 169 -8.39 -19.20 9.32
N LEU A 170 -7.56 -18.76 10.27
CA LEU A 170 -7.97 -18.59 11.67
C LEU A 170 -8.87 -17.37 11.87
N VAL A 171 -8.72 -16.34 11.04
CA VAL A 171 -9.47 -15.10 11.12
C VAL A 171 -10.82 -15.21 10.39
N ILE A 172 -10.86 -15.94 9.27
CA ILE A 172 -12.01 -16.05 8.36
C ILE A 172 -13.33 -16.38 9.08
N PRO A 173 -13.40 -17.33 10.03
CA PRO A 173 -14.63 -17.64 10.78
C PRO A 173 -15.22 -16.44 11.55
N HIS A 174 -14.41 -15.43 11.86
CA HIS A 174 -14.83 -14.25 12.60
C HIS A 174 -15.24 -13.07 11.69
N ILE A 175 -14.81 -13.08 10.43
CA ILE A 175 -15.05 -12.00 9.45
C ILE A 175 -16.54 -11.71 9.21
N PRO A 176 -17.46 -12.69 9.14
CA PRO A 176 -18.88 -12.40 8.88
C PRO A 176 -19.49 -11.43 9.89
N LYS A 177 -19.01 -11.44 11.13
CA LYS A 177 -19.49 -10.53 12.17
C LYS A 177 -19.03 -9.09 11.94
N SER A 178 -18.01 -8.86 11.12
CA SER A 178 -17.37 -7.56 10.92
C SER A 178 -17.69 -6.91 9.58
N LEU A 179 -17.96 -7.69 8.53
CA LEU A 179 -18.36 -7.17 7.22
C LEU A 179 -19.83 -6.79 7.17
N LYS A 180 -20.27 -6.05 6.15
CA LYS A 180 -21.69 -5.90 5.75
C LYS A 180 -22.13 -7.06 4.85
N PRO A 181 -23.44 -7.37 4.76
CA PRO A 181 -23.94 -8.20 3.66
C PRO A 181 -23.47 -7.62 2.31
N GLY A 182 -22.95 -8.46 1.43
CA GLY A 182 -22.35 -8.06 0.16
C GLY A 182 -20.91 -7.54 0.24
N GLY A 183 -20.34 -7.36 1.44
CA GLY A 183 -18.94 -6.94 1.62
C GLY A 183 -17.94 -7.98 1.14
N TYR A 184 -16.70 -7.56 0.86
CA TYR A 184 -15.65 -8.44 0.34
C TYR A 184 -14.70 -8.94 1.43
N LEU A 185 -14.39 -10.23 1.37
CA LEU A 185 -13.18 -10.80 1.95
C LEU A 185 -12.13 -10.95 0.83
N VAL A 186 -10.91 -10.47 1.10
CA VAL A 186 -9.74 -10.59 0.24
C VAL A 186 -8.61 -11.20 1.03
N VAL A 187 -7.96 -12.23 0.48
CA VAL A 187 -6.82 -12.89 1.10
C VAL A 187 -5.66 -12.96 0.11
N TYR A 188 -4.49 -12.49 0.56
CA TYR A 188 -3.24 -12.53 -0.18
C TYR A 188 -2.38 -13.70 0.35
N SER A 189 -2.05 -14.66 -0.51
CA SER A 189 -1.35 -15.89 -0.09
C SER A 189 -0.16 -16.22 -1.01
N PRO A 190 1.09 -16.19 -0.52
CA PRO A 190 2.26 -16.50 -1.34
C PRO A 190 2.42 -18.00 -1.66
N VAL A 191 1.66 -18.88 -1.00
CA VAL A 191 1.79 -20.34 -1.18
C VAL A 191 0.43 -20.98 -1.44
N ILE A 192 0.37 -21.96 -2.35
CA ILE A 192 -0.89 -22.56 -2.81
C ILE A 192 -1.59 -23.37 -1.70
N GLU A 193 -0.85 -23.96 -0.77
CA GLU A 193 -1.42 -24.71 0.36
C GLU A 193 -2.17 -23.78 1.34
N GLN A 194 -1.75 -22.51 1.43
CA GLN A 194 -2.53 -21.50 2.17
C GLN A 194 -3.87 -21.23 1.49
N VAL A 195 -3.90 -21.17 0.15
CA VAL A 195 -5.15 -20.98 -0.62
C VAL A 195 -6.14 -22.11 -0.32
N GLN A 196 -5.68 -23.36 -0.26
CA GLN A 196 -6.56 -24.49 0.08
C GLN A 196 -7.18 -24.31 1.48
N ARG A 197 -6.38 -23.95 2.50
CA ARG A 197 -6.91 -23.71 3.85
C ARG A 197 -7.86 -22.52 3.93
N VAL A 198 -7.58 -21.46 3.16
CA VAL A 198 -8.46 -20.30 3.02
C VAL A 198 -9.79 -20.71 2.39
N TYR A 199 -9.75 -21.47 1.30
CA TYR A 199 -10.95 -21.96 0.63
C TYR A 199 -11.82 -22.79 1.57
N ASP A 200 -11.21 -23.72 2.31
CA ASP A 200 -11.92 -24.57 3.27
C ASP A 200 -12.52 -23.74 4.41
N ALA A 201 -11.79 -22.75 4.94
CA ALA A 201 -12.31 -21.85 5.97
C ALA A 201 -13.49 -20.99 5.47
N ILE A 202 -13.42 -20.48 4.23
CA ILE A 202 -14.52 -19.73 3.62
C ILE A 202 -15.74 -20.62 3.46
N LYS A 203 -15.56 -21.82 2.89
CA LYS A 203 -16.63 -22.80 2.69
C LYS A 203 -17.30 -23.20 4.01
N ASN A 204 -16.51 -23.54 5.03
CA ASN A 204 -17.01 -23.98 6.32
C ASN A 204 -17.75 -22.88 7.10
N SER A 205 -17.50 -21.61 6.79
CA SER A 205 -18.22 -20.50 7.44
C SER A 205 -19.69 -20.39 7.02
N ASN A 206 -20.09 -20.97 5.88
CA ASN A 206 -21.42 -20.83 5.26
C ASN A 206 -21.95 -19.37 5.18
N SER A 207 -21.06 -18.39 5.23
CA SER A 207 -21.38 -16.95 5.31
C SER A 207 -20.87 -16.16 4.11
N PHE A 208 -20.26 -16.84 3.16
CA PHE A 208 -19.70 -16.25 1.96
C PHE A 208 -20.15 -17.00 0.71
N THR A 209 -20.07 -16.33 -0.43
CA THR A 209 -20.12 -16.98 -1.75
C THR A 209 -18.96 -17.96 -1.90
N GLN A 210 -19.02 -18.78 -2.95
CA GLN A 210 -17.85 -19.54 -3.38
C GLN A 210 -16.66 -18.59 -3.58
N ALA A 211 -15.48 -19.05 -3.15
CA ALA A 211 -14.25 -18.28 -3.26
C ALA A 211 -13.68 -18.38 -4.68
N ASP A 212 -13.29 -17.22 -5.22
CA ASP A 212 -12.59 -17.08 -6.50
C ASP A 212 -11.10 -16.82 -6.21
N THR A 213 -10.21 -17.62 -6.78
CA THR A 213 -8.75 -17.40 -6.64
C THR A 213 -8.14 -17.03 -7.97
N GLU A 214 -7.39 -15.92 -7.98
CA GLU A 214 -6.79 -15.31 -9.16
C GLU A 214 -5.29 -15.05 -8.93
N GLU A 215 -4.50 -14.98 -10.01
CA GLU A 215 -3.11 -14.52 -9.99
C GLU A 215 -2.90 -13.50 -11.11
N VAL A 216 -2.09 -12.47 -10.86
CA VAL A 216 -1.78 -11.42 -11.85
C VAL A 216 -0.34 -11.54 -12.34
N MET A 217 -0.15 -11.87 -13.61
CA MET A 217 1.17 -11.81 -14.26
C MET A 217 1.37 -10.48 -14.99
N MET A 218 2.52 -9.82 -14.78
CA MET A 218 2.86 -8.57 -15.46
C MET A 218 4.20 -8.71 -16.20
N ARG A 219 4.17 -8.54 -17.53
CA ARG A 219 5.35 -8.62 -18.38
C ARG A 219 5.75 -7.24 -18.90
N ARG A 220 6.98 -6.82 -18.58
CA ARG A 220 7.55 -5.56 -19.09
C ARG A 220 8.13 -5.76 -20.48
N TRP A 221 8.21 -4.67 -21.25
CA TRP A 221 8.79 -4.64 -22.58
C TRP A 221 10.02 -3.74 -22.61
N ASP A 222 11.05 -4.17 -23.32
CA ASP A 222 12.15 -3.29 -23.72
C ASP A 222 11.74 -2.62 -25.03
N ILE A 223 11.57 -1.29 -24.97
CA ILE A 223 11.21 -0.44 -26.11
C ILE A 223 12.41 0.48 -26.39
N GLY A 224 13.00 0.38 -27.58
CA GLY A 224 14.08 1.28 -28.02
C GLY A 224 14.97 0.72 -29.13
N GLY A 225 15.58 1.61 -29.91
CA GLY A 225 16.46 1.24 -31.02
C GLY A 225 15.75 0.43 -32.12
N ASN A 226 16.43 -0.61 -32.64
CA ASN A 226 15.93 -1.46 -33.75
C ASN A 226 15.19 -2.73 -33.28
N LYS A 227 14.93 -2.91 -31.98
CA LYS A 227 14.30 -4.15 -31.47
C LYS A 227 13.32 -3.82 -30.34
N THR A 228 12.08 -4.27 -30.51
CA THR A 228 11.02 -4.22 -29.49
C THR A 228 10.69 -5.64 -29.07
N ARG A 229 10.82 -5.96 -27.78
CA ARG A 229 10.56 -7.31 -27.27
C ARG A 229 10.18 -7.29 -25.79
N PRO A 230 9.52 -8.33 -25.27
CA PRO A 230 9.37 -8.47 -23.84
C PRO A 230 10.73 -8.58 -23.13
N LYS A 231 10.82 -8.06 -21.91
CA LYS A 231 11.99 -8.26 -21.05
C LYS A 231 12.20 -9.76 -20.82
N THR A 232 13.46 -10.18 -20.88
CA THR A 232 13.84 -11.59 -20.68
C THR A 232 13.51 -12.04 -19.27
N GLN A 233 13.82 -11.22 -18.26
CA GLN A 233 13.52 -11.49 -16.86
C GLN A 233 12.20 -10.85 -16.46
N MET A 234 11.39 -11.59 -15.69
CA MET A 234 10.18 -11.08 -15.06
C MET A 234 10.03 -11.61 -13.64
N LEU A 235 9.24 -10.90 -12.83
CA LEU A 235 8.79 -11.42 -11.54
C LEU A 235 7.65 -12.41 -11.83
N GLY A 236 7.96 -13.70 -11.70
CA GLY A 236 7.07 -14.80 -12.12
C GLY A 236 5.85 -15.00 -11.21
N HIS A 237 6.04 -14.86 -9.90
CA HIS A 237 5.00 -15.06 -8.90
C HIS A 237 5.14 -14.02 -7.78
N THR A 238 4.03 -13.63 -7.18
CA THR A 238 4.01 -12.84 -5.94
C THR A 238 3.10 -13.47 -4.91
N ALA A 239 1.84 -13.69 -5.27
CA ALA A 239 0.85 -14.40 -4.47
C ALA A 239 -0.39 -14.74 -5.29
N PHE A 240 -1.16 -15.66 -4.75
CA PHE A 240 -2.56 -15.92 -5.08
C PHE A 240 -3.46 -14.91 -4.35
N LEU A 241 -4.50 -14.47 -5.03
CA LEU A 241 -5.48 -13.51 -4.55
C LEU A 241 -6.82 -14.23 -4.46
N THR A 242 -7.31 -14.48 -3.25
CA THR A 242 -8.61 -15.15 -3.03
C THR A 242 -9.65 -14.12 -2.63
N PHE A 243 -10.82 -14.16 -3.29
CA PHE A 243 -11.93 -13.26 -3.08
C PHE A 243 -13.19 -14.02 -2.74
N ALA A 244 -13.99 -13.50 -1.81
CA ALA A 244 -15.34 -13.99 -1.55
C ALA A 244 -16.26 -12.85 -1.09
N ARG A 245 -17.55 -12.93 -1.37
CA ARG A 245 -18.55 -11.95 -0.90
C ARG A 245 -19.32 -12.49 0.28
N ARG A 246 -19.53 -11.66 1.31
CA ARG A 246 -20.39 -11.99 2.43
C ARG A 246 -21.84 -12.08 1.97
N ILE A 247 -22.55 -13.13 2.40
CA ILE A 247 -24.00 -13.31 2.19
C ILE A 247 -24.77 -12.68 3.35
#